data_AF-A0A1W9SYT3-F1
#
_entry.id   AF-A0A1W9SYT3-F1
#
_cell.length_a   1.000
_cell.length_b   1.000
_cell.length_c   1.000
_cell.angle_alpha   90.00
_cell.angle_beta   90.00
_cell.angle_gamma   90.00
#
_symmetry.space_group_name_H-M   'P 1'
#
loop_
_entity.id
_entity.type
_entity.pdbx_description
1 polymer ?
#
loop_
_entity_poly.entity_id
_entity_poly.type
_entity_poly.pdbx_seq_one_letter_code
_entity_poly.pdbx_strand_id
1 'polypeptide(L)'
;MYFSVKKESQVSEFVLVQSEKELSSSLKKKSNDKKPDQKLEKLRFDIDKIDIKIVNLINKRLMIGQKIGKIKNISKSKFFDETREKKVLKKITGANTGPLHNDLLKKIFNIIITATKQIQK
;
A
#
# COMPACT_ATOMS: atom_id res chain seq x y z
N MET A 1 54.58 -47.81 -17.20
CA MET A 1 53.22 -47.80 -17.80
C MET A 1 52.17 -47.49 -16.73
N TYR A 2 52.26 -46.32 -16.06
CA TYR A 2 51.37 -45.94 -14.94
C TYR A 2 50.94 -44.45 -14.96
N PHE A 3 51.33 -43.67 -15.99
CA PHE A 3 51.14 -42.22 -16.00
C PHE A 3 49.95 -41.72 -16.85
N SER A 4 49.29 -42.57 -17.65
CA SER A 4 48.18 -42.12 -18.52
C SER A 4 46.78 -42.26 -17.92
N VAL A 5 46.59 -43.05 -16.86
CA VAL A 5 45.22 -43.33 -16.34
C VAL A 5 44.72 -42.23 -15.39
N LYS A 6 45.61 -41.41 -14.81
CA LYS A 6 45.22 -40.34 -13.85
C LYS A 6 44.65 -39.08 -14.49
N LYS A 7 44.91 -38.81 -15.78
CA LYS A 7 44.41 -37.60 -16.47
C LYS A 7 42.92 -37.71 -16.83
N GLU A 8 42.44 -38.88 -17.24
CA GLU A 8 41.03 -39.08 -17.60
C GLU A 8 40.09 -38.93 -16.40
N SER A 9 40.49 -39.42 -15.23
CA SER A 9 39.71 -39.30 -13.98
C SER A 9 39.56 -37.86 -13.49
N GLN A 10 40.58 -37.02 -13.67
CA GLN A 10 40.50 -35.60 -13.28
C GLN A 10 39.65 -34.79 -14.27
N VAL A 11 39.66 -35.17 -15.55
CA VAL A 11 38.83 -34.52 -16.57
C VAL A 11 37.34 -34.86 -16.33
N SER A 12 37.00 -36.10 -15.98
CA SER A 12 35.61 -36.46 -15.65
C SER A 12 35.09 -35.76 -14.39
N GLU A 13 35.92 -35.65 -13.35
CA GLU A 13 35.56 -34.96 -12.10
C GLU A 13 35.40 -33.45 -12.33
N PHE A 14 36.27 -32.84 -13.15
CA PHE A 14 36.15 -31.43 -13.52
C PHE A 14 34.88 -31.14 -14.33
N VAL A 15 34.52 -32.02 -15.28
CA VAL A 15 33.29 -31.89 -16.08
C VAL A 15 32.03 -32.05 -15.20
N LEU A 16 32.04 -32.98 -14.24
CA LEU A 16 30.96 -33.13 -13.25
C LEU A 16 30.83 -31.90 -12.35
N VAL A 17 31.94 -31.33 -11.87
CA VAL A 17 31.93 -30.12 -11.04
C VAL A 17 31.45 -28.90 -11.83
N GLN A 18 31.75 -28.81 -13.13
CA GLN A 18 31.20 -27.75 -13.99
C GLN A 18 29.70 -27.94 -14.23
N SER A 19 29.22 -29.16 -14.46
CA SER A 19 27.78 -29.42 -14.64
C SER A 19 26.97 -29.15 -13.37
N GLU A 20 27.49 -29.47 -12.19
CA GLU A 20 26.86 -29.13 -10.90
C GLU A 20 26.86 -27.62 -10.61
N LYS A 21 27.92 -26.90 -11.02
CA LYS A 21 27.96 -25.42 -10.95
C LYS A 21 26.97 -24.77 -11.92
N GLU A 22 26.80 -25.31 -13.10
CA GLU A 22 25.79 -24.85 -14.07
C GLU A 22 24.36 -25.19 -13.62
N LEU A 23 24.15 -26.35 -13.00
CA LEU A 23 22.85 -26.75 -12.44
C LEU A 23 22.49 -25.91 -11.21
N SER A 24 23.45 -25.66 -10.32
CA SER A 24 23.24 -24.82 -9.12
C SER A 24 23.08 -23.33 -9.46
N SER A 25 23.75 -22.82 -10.49
CA SER A 25 23.52 -21.47 -11.03
C SER A 25 22.17 -21.36 -11.75
N SER A 26 21.74 -22.41 -12.47
CA SER A 26 20.41 -22.49 -13.09
C SER A 26 19.27 -22.58 -12.06
N LEU A 27 19.47 -23.29 -10.94
CA LEU A 27 18.55 -23.34 -9.80
C LEU A 27 18.50 -22.01 -9.01
N LYS A 28 19.63 -21.31 -8.88
CA LYS A 28 19.68 -19.94 -8.34
C LYS A 28 19.02 -18.91 -9.27
N LYS A 29 19.11 -19.10 -10.59
CA LYS A 29 18.46 -18.23 -11.58
C LYS A 29 16.93 -18.41 -11.59
N LYS A 30 16.45 -19.65 -11.41
CA LYS A 30 15.00 -19.99 -11.37
C LYS A 30 14.28 -19.54 -10.09
N SER A 31 15.02 -19.24 -9.01
CA SER A 31 14.45 -18.80 -7.72
C SER A 31 14.32 -17.27 -7.58
N ASN A 32 14.92 -16.49 -8.48
CA ASN A 32 14.82 -15.02 -8.45
C ASN A 32 13.59 -14.46 -9.18
N ASP A 33 12.90 -15.27 -9.98
CA ASP A 33 11.59 -14.93 -10.54
C ASP A 33 10.48 -15.41 -9.61
N LYS A 34 10.18 -14.62 -8.57
CA LYS A 34 8.99 -14.82 -7.74
C LYS A 34 7.78 -14.99 -8.67
N LYS A 35 7.06 -16.12 -8.55
CA LYS A 35 5.86 -16.44 -9.34
C LYS A 35 4.90 -15.23 -9.33
N PRO A 36 4.21 -14.92 -10.44
CA PRO A 36 3.32 -13.75 -10.54
C PRO A 36 2.35 -13.63 -9.36
N ASP A 37 1.84 -14.76 -8.87
CA ASP A 37 0.97 -14.82 -7.69
C ASP A 37 1.63 -14.26 -6.42
N GLN A 38 2.91 -14.55 -6.19
CA GLN A 38 3.66 -14.04 -5.03
C GLN A 38 3.95 -12.54 -5.12
N LYS A 39 4.06 -11.98 -6.35
CA LYS A 39 4.20 -10.53 -6.54
C LYS A 39 2.86 -9.83 -6.31
N LEU A 40 1.77 -10.42 -6.78
CA LEU A 40 0.41 -9.92 -6.55
C LEU A 40 0.05 -9.88 -5.07
N GLU A 41 0.32 -10.97 -4.33
CA GLU A 41 0.03 -11.04 -2.90
C GLU A 41 0.79 -9.97 -2.08
N LYS A 42 2.02 -9.61 -2.49
CA LYS A 42 2.74 -8.52 -1.85
C LYS A 42 2.09 -7.16 -2.07
N LEU A 43 1.63 -6.90 -3.29
CA LEU A 43 0.92 -5.66 -3.60
C LEU A 43 -0.40 -5.56 -2.83
N ARG A 44 -1.15 -6.67 -2.72
CA ARG A 44 -2.36 -6.75 -1.89
C ARG A 44 -2.07 -6.46 -0.43
N PHE A 45 -1.02 -7.08 0.12
CA PHE A 45 -0.59 -6.81 1.49
C PHE A 45 -0.20 -5.34 1.73
N ASP A 46 0.40 -4.68 0.75
CA ASP A 46 0.69 -3.25 0.85
C ASP A 46 -0.56 -2.37 0.77
N ILE A 47 -1.57 -2.78 -0.02
CA ILE A 47 -2.90 -2.15 -0.02
C ILE A 47 -3.56 -2.29 1.35
N ASP A 48 -3.57 -3.48 1.95
CA ASP A 48 -4.19 -3.72 3.25
C ASP A 48 -3.60 -2.81 4.34
N LYS A 49 -2.28 -2.60 4.33
CA LYS A 49 -1.63 -1.66 5.25
C LYS A 49 -2.10 -0.22 5.05
N ILE A 50 -2.30 0.19 3.79
CA ILE A 50 -2.80 1.53 3.46
C ILE A 50 -4.25 1.66 3.94
N ASP A 51 -5.08 0.65 3.73
CA ASP A 51 -6.48 0.65 4.13
C ASP A 51 -6.64 0.79 5.64
N ILE A 52 -5.83 0.07 6.43
CA ILE A 52 -5.79 0.22 7.89
C ILE A 52 -5.42 1.65 8.29
N LYS A 53 -4.46 2.28 7.59
CA LYS A 53 -4.09 3.68 7.85
C LYS A 53 -5.25 4.63 7.50
N ILE A 54 -5.96 4.39 6.40
CA ILE A 54 -7.13 5.19 6.00
C ILE A 54 -8.21 5.12 7.07
N VAL A 55 -8.56 3.91 7.55
CA VAL A 55 -9.54 3.73 8.63
C VAL A 55 -9.14 4.50 9.88
N ASN A 56 -7.88 4.39 10.30
CA ASN A 56 -7.38 5.11 11.47
C ASN A 56 -7.44 6.64 11.30
N LEU A 57 -7.14 7.16 10.11
CA LEU A 57 -7.22 8.59 9.82
C LEU A 57 -8.67 9.09 9.78
N ILE A 58 -9.59 8.31 9.21
CA ILE A 58 -11.02 8.62 9.21
C ILE A 58 -11.53 8.70 10.65
N ASN A 59 -11.25 7.69 11.48
CA ASN A 59 -11.67 7.68 12.89
C ASN A 59 -11.13 8.90 13.66
N LYS A 60 -9.85 9.23 13.50
CA LYS A 60 -9.26 10.43 14.11
C LYS A 60 -9.99 11.71 13.68
N ARG A 61 -10.29 11.85 12.38
CA ARG A 61 -11.04 13.01 11.85
C ARG A 61 -12.45 13.09 12.46
N LEU A 62 -13.11 11.95 12.59
CA LEU A 62 -14.44 11.83 13.17
C LEU A 62 -14.44 12.24 14.66
N MET A 63 -13.48 11.74 15.45
CA MET A 63 -13.34 12.12 16.86
C MET A 63 -13.15 13.64 17.05
N ILE A 64 -12.39 14.30 16.16
CA ILE A 64 -12.27 15.76 16.16
C ILE A 64 -13.62 16.42 15.85
N GLY A 65 -14.34 15.90 14.84
CA GLY A 65 -15.70 16.33 14.53
C GLY A 65 -16.64 16.24 15.73
N GLN A 66 -16.61 15.15 16.48
CA GLN A 66 -17.42 14.98 17.69
C GLN A 66 -17.11 16.05 18.75
N LYS A 67 -15.83 16.39 18.96
CA LYS A 67 -15.44 17.50 19.85
C LYS A 67 -16.01 18.84 19.38
N ILE A 68 -16.00 19.10 18.07
CA ILE A 68 -16.61 20.29 17.48
C ILE A 68 -18.13 20.31 17.73
N GLY A 69 -18.81 19.16 17.58
CA GLY A 69 -20.24 19.02 17.86
C GLY A 69 -20.59 19.40 19.30
N LYS A 70 -19.82 18.90 20.28
CA LYS A 70 -19.99 19.25 21.71
C LYS A 70 -19.91 20.76 21.95
N ILE A 71 -18.96 21.46 21.32
CA ILE A 71 -18.81 22.92 21.45
C ILE A 71 -20.01 23.65 20.83
N LYS A 72 -20.48 23.21 19.65
CA LYS A 72 -21.63 23.81 18.97
C LYS A 72 -22.95 23.63 19.74
N ASN A 73 -23.13 22.48 20.39
CA ASN A 73 -24.28 22.21 21.22
C ASN A 73 -24.34 23.15 22.44
N ILE A 74 -23.19 23.45 23.05
CA ILE A 74 -23.10 24.40 24.19
C ILE A 74 -23.43 25.83 23.73
N SER A 75 -22.97 26.24 22.55
CA SER A 75 -23.10 27.63 22.09
C SER A 75 -24.46 27.99 21.45
N LYS A 76 -25.41 27.05 21.35
CA LYS A 76 -26.71 27.20 20.65
C LYS A 76 -26.60 27.78 19.22
N SER A 77 -25.42 27.72 18.61
CA SER A 77 -25.16 28.32 17.31
C SER A 77 -25.80 27.46 16.22
N LYS A 78 -26.83 27.98 15.54
CA LYS A 78 -27.43 27.34 14.36
C LYS A 78 -26.44 27.35 13.18
N PHE A 79 -25.74 26.23 13.07
CA PHE A 79 -25.22 25.56 11.88
C PHE A 79 -25.44 26.26 10.53
N PHE A 80 -24.40 26.95 10.05
CA PHE A 80 -24.19 27.16 8.61
C PHE A 80 -22.78 26.67 8.24
N ASP A 81 -22.61 25.34 8.21
CA ASP A 81 -21.33 24.69 7.91
C ASP A 81 -21.05 24.56 6.41
N GLU A 82 -21.94 25.02 5.52
CA GLU A 82 -21.72 24.96 4.07
C GLU A 82 -20.41 25.65 3.65
N THR A 83 -20.13 26.82 4.24
CA THR A 83 -18.88 27.54 3.99
C THR A 83 -17.67 26.73 4.48
N ARG A 84 -17.82 25.97 5.57
CA ARG A 84 -16.76 25.10 6.09
C ARG A 84 -16.52 23.90 5.18
N GLU A 85 -17.58 23.27 4.68
CA GLU A 85 -17.55 22.13 3.76
C GLU A 85 -16.89 22.52 2.43
N LYS A 86 -17.32 23.64 1.82
CA LYS A 86 -16.69 24.19 0.61
C LYS A 86 -15.18 24.44 0.80
N LYS A 87 -14.78 24.95 1.98
CA LYS A 87 -13.35 25.12 2.33
C LYS A 87 -12.61 23.78 2.44
N VAL A 88 -13.22 22.71 2.98
CA VAL A 88 -12.60 21.37 2.97
C VAL A 88 -12.36 20.93 1.53
N LEU A 89 -13.40 20.97 0.69
CA LEU A 89 -13.34 20.47 -0.68
C LEU A 89 -12.31 21.23 -1.52
N LYS A 90 -12.24 22.56 -1.40
CA LYS A 90 -11.21 23.36 -2.07
C LYS A 90 -9.79 22.98 -1.63
N LYS A 91 -9.60 22.75 -0.32
CA LYS A 91 -8.29 22.38 0.22
C LYS A 91 -7.83 21.00 -0.27
N ILE A 92 -8.71 20.01 -0.25
CA ILE A 92 -8.37 18.64 -0.66
C ILE A 92 -8.16 18.51 -2.17
N THR A 93 -8.93 19.23 -3.00
CA THR A 93 -8.66 19.25 -4.45
C THR A 93 -7.38 20.01 -4.79
N GLY A 94 -7.04 21.06 -4.04
CA GLY A 94 -5.79 21.80 -4.24
C GLY A 94 -4.54 21.04 -3.80
N ALA A 95 -4.69 20.05 -2.91
CA ALA A 95 -3.60 19.19 -2.44
C ALA A 95 -3.49 17.86 -3.21
N ASN A 96 -4.38 17.61 -4.18
CA ASN A 96 -4.40 16.36 -4.93
C ASN A 96 -3.32 16.36 -6.02
N THR A 97 -2.24 15.62 -5.80
CA THR A 97 -1.14 15.40 -6.76
C THR A 97 -1.11 13.96 -7.29
N GLY A 98 -2.11 13.15 -6.96
CA GLY A 98 -2.18 11.74 -7.30
C GLY A 98 -2.99 11.46 -8.57
N PRO A 99 -3.07 10.20 -8.99
CA PRO A 99 -3.80 9.79 -10.20
C PRO A 99 -5.33 9.87 -10.06
N LEU A 100 -5.85 10.16 -8.86
CA LEU A 100 -7.28 10.21 -8.59
C LEU A 100 -7.90 11.51 -9.15
N HIS A 101 -8.96 11.38 -9.95
CA HIS A 101 -9.68 12.55 -10.46
C HIS A 101 -10.34 13.35 -9.34
N ASN A 102 -10.29 14.68 -9.43
CA ASN A 102 -10.81 15.58 -8.39
C ASN A 102 -12.30 15.36 -8.07
N ASP A 103 -13.11 14.97 -9.04
CA ASP A 103 -14.54 14.75 -8.78
C ASP A 103 -14.81 13.49 -7.96
N LEU A 104 -14.02 12.42 -8.16
CA LEU A 104 -14.09 11.24 -7.31
C LEU A 104 -13.57 11.53 -5.91
N LEU A 105 -12.48 12.30 -5.80
CA LEU A 105 -11.95 12.75 -4.52
C LEU A 105 -12.99 13.55 -3.72
N LYS A 106 -13.71 14.48 -4.37
CA LYS A 106 -14.81 15.22 -3.75
C LYS A 106 -15.91 14.29 -3.24
N LYS A 107 -16.31 13.27 -4.03
CA LYS A 107 -17.33 12.29 -3.60
C LYS A 107 -16.91 11.55 -2.33
N ILE A 108 -15.68 11.05 -2.28
CA ILE A 108 -15.13 10.38 -1.09
C ILE A 108 -15.16 11.32 0.13
N PHE A 109 -14.68 12.55 -0.04
CA PHE A 109 -14.65 13.51 1.07
C PHE A 109 -16.04 13.97 1.52
N ASN A 110 -17.02 14.05 0.62
CA ASN A 110 -18.41 14.32 0.98
C ASN A 110 -18.97 13.22 1.89
N ILE A 111 -18.68 11.94 1.61
CA ILE A 111 -19.09 10.82 2.47
C ILE A 111 -18.46 10.97 3.86
N ILE A 112 -17.16 11.27 3.93
CA ILE A 112 -16.45 11.48 5.20
C ILE A 112 -17.04 12.67 5.99
N ILE A 113 -17.35 13.78 5.30
CA ILE A 113 -18.01 14.95 5.90
C ILE A 113 -19.37 14.56 6.47
N THR A 114 -20.20 13.87 5.69
CA THR A 114 -21.52 13.39 6.11
C THR A 114 -21.43 12.48 7.34
N ALA A 115 -20.54 11.49 7.32
CA ALA A 115 -20.30 10.61 8.48
C ALA A 115 -19.88 11.41 9.73
N THR A 116 -19.04 12.44 9.54
CA THR A 116 -18.62 13.32 10.64
C THR A 116 -19.77 14.13 11.22
N LYS A 117 -20.76 14.53 10.41
CA LYS A 117 -21.96 15.24 10.87
C LYS A 117 -22.89 14.32 11.67
N GLN A 118 -22.98 13.05 11.29
CA GLN A 118 -23.84 12.08 11.98
C GLN A 118 -23.41 11.83 13.44
N ILE A 119 -22.11 11.87 13.72
CA ILE A 119 -21.55 11.66 15.06
C ILE A 119 -21.40 12.95 15.89
N GLN A 120 -21.69 14.11 15.31
CA GLN A 120 -21.60 15.41 16.00
C GLN A 120 -22.74 15.66 17.00
N LYS A 121 -23.69 14.71 17.10
CA LYS A 121 -24.83 14.76 18.02
C LYS A 121 -24.37 14.84 19.47
#